data_AF-A0A1F4XEL1-F1
#
_entry.id   AF-A0A1F4XEL1-F1
#
_cell.length_a   1.000
_cell.length_b   1.000
_cell.length_c   1.000
_cell.angle_alpha   90.00
_cell.angle_beta   90.00
_cell.angle_gamma   90.00
#
_symmetry.space_group_name_H-M   'P 1'
#
loop_
_entity.id
_entity.type
_entity.pdbx_description
1 polymer ?
#
loop_
_entity_poly.entity_id
_entity_poly.type
_entity_poly.pdbx_seq_one_letter_code
_entity_poly.pdbx_strand_id
1 'polypeptide(L)'
;MKINNLVKLTVIPALFILPLLLTSAQTVLPAREAKDLQNESLPKLDNPRVMEIKAANQERRCELATQRIAEKVSRYRNLEKRHQGVYLGLGNKLENLVSRLEADGYTGGNIEALKTDITQLNELAAKMKTSYTNYLSRLDELKTAGCTDSDVNFQEALKTAREELTASGAVIKEIKEFYLTEVKPDIAAMRTQIQEEKLGQQEGNETEDENTEEEKD
;
A
#
# COMPACT_ATOMS: atom_id res chain seq x y z
N MET A 1 12.79 -21.91 43.23
CA MET A 1 13.53 -23.10 42.78
C MET A 1 12.56 -23.97 41.98
N LYS A 2 13.00 -24.42 40.79
CA LYS A 2 12.34 -25.34 39.82
C LYS A 2 11.23 -24.76 38.91
N ILE A 3 11.71 -24.46 37.71
CA ILE A 3 11.03 -24.29 36.41
C ILE A 3 10.70 -25.68 35.86
N ASN A 4 9.66 -25.81 35.02
CA ASN A 4 9.63 -26.52 33.71
C ASN A 4 8.16 -26.70 33.25
N ASN A 5 7.71 -25.98 32.22
CA ASN A 5 7.84 -26.23 30.78
C ASN A 5 6.89 -27.32 30.25
N LEU A 6 5.95 -26.94 29.37
CA LEU A 6 5.51 -27.80 28.27
C LEU A 6 4.88 -26.98 27.12
N VAL A 7 5.75 -26.40 26.27
CA VAL A 7 5.36 -25.84 24.98
C VAL A 7 5.24 -27.00 23.98
N LYS A 8 4.03 -27.20 23.45
CA LYS A 8 3.77 -28.15 22.36
C LYS A 8 4.24 -27.52 21.05
N LEU A 9 5.41 -27.95 20.59
CA LEU A 9 5.96 -27.63 19.28
C LEU A 9 5.41 -28.64 18.27
N THR A 10 4.44 -28.23 17.46
CA THR A 10 3.94 -29.04 16.35
C THR A 10 4.85 -28.89 15.13
N VAL A 11 5.35 -30.04 14.72
CA VAL A 11 6.12 -30.37 13.53
C VAL A 11 5.42 -29.87 12.26
N ILE A 12 6.11 -29.04 11.47
CA ILE A 12 5.79 -28.85 10.05
C ILE A 12 6.93 -29.51 9.26
N PRO A 13 6.64 -30.50 8.42
CA PRO A 13 7.65 -31.22 7.67
C PRO A 13 8.25 -30.29 6.61
N ALA A 14 9.56 -30.08 6.72
CA ALA A 14 10.35 -29.43 5.69
C ALA A 14 10.29 -30.29 4.41
N LEU A 15 9.42 -29.90 3.49
CA LEU A 15 9.44 -30.37 2.12
C LEU A 15 10.78 -29.95 1.51
N PHE A 16 11.63 -30.96 1.34
CA PHE A 16 12.82 -31.00 0.51
C PHE A 16 12.53 -30.33 -0.84
N ILE A 17 12.96 -29.08 -1.01
CA ILE A 17 13.16 -28.49 -2.34
C ILE A 17 14.60 -28.77 -2.71
N LEU A 18 14.78 -29.80 -3.54
CA LEU A 18 16.00 -30.07 -4.27
C LEU A 18 16.54 -28.76 -4.88
N PRO A 19 17.81 -28.38 -4.66
CA PRO A 19 18.47 -27.50 -5.60
C PRO A 19 18.74 -28.33 -6.86
N LEU A 20 17.91 -28.13 -7.87
CA LEU A 20 18.23 -28.52 -9.23
C LEU A 20 19.43 -27.66 -9.64
N LEU A 21 20.63 -28.17 -9.36
CA LEU A 21 21.87 -27.70 -9.95
C LEU A 21 21.75 -27.95 -11.45
N LEU A 22 21.19 -26.98 -12.17
CA LEU A 22 21.50 -26.80 -13.57
C LEU A 22 22.99 -26.46 -13.63
N THR A 23 23.80 -27.52 -13.74
CA THR A 23 25.08 -27.45 -14.39
C THR A 23 24.81 -26.95 -15.80
N SER A 24 24.96 -25.63 -16.01
CA SER A 24 25.19 -25.12 -17.35
C SER A 24 26.49 -25.77 -17.80
N ALA A 25 26.38 -26.86 -18.57
CA ALA A 25 27.47 -27.38 -19.34
C ALA A 25 28.03 -26.20 -20.11
N GLN A 26 29.21 -25.74 -19.71
CA GLN A 26 30.02 -24.89 -20.54
C GLN A 26 30.36 -25.75 -21.75
N THR A 27 29.57 -25.64 -22.81
CA THR A 27 30.04 -25.92 -24.16
C THR A 27 31.12 -24.89 -24.42
N VAL A 28 32.33 -25.20 -23.95
CA VAL A 28 33.56 -24.56 -24.40
C VAL A 28 33.63 -24.90 -25.89
N LEU A 29 33.17 -23.96 -26.71
CA LEU A 29 33.40 -23.99 -28.14
C LEU A 29 34.90 -24.20 -28.35
N PRO A 30 35.33 -25.17 -29.17
CA PRO A 30 36.74 -25.31 -29.47
C PRO A 30 37.21 -24.01 -30.13
N ALA A 31 38.16 -23.33 -29.49
CA ALA A 31 38.93 -22.26 -30.09
C ALA A 31 39.78 -22.87 -31.21
N ARG A 32 39.17 -23.10 -32.37
CA ARG A 32 39.85 -23.51 -33.60
C ARG A 32 39.73 -22.36 -34.59
N GLU A 33 40.89 -21.77 -34.89
CA GLU A 33 41.19 -20.89 -36.03
C GLU A 33 40.35 -19.62 -36.17
N ALA A 34 40.57 -18.67 -35.26
CA ALA A 34 40.29 -17.25 -35.47
C ALA A 34 41.56 -16.46 -35.89
N LYS A 35 42.41 -17.07 -36.72
CA LYS A 35 43.54 -16.38 -37.39
C LYS A 35 43.19 -16.24 -38.86
N ASP A 36 42.37 -15.23 -39.19
CA ASP A 36 42.42 -14.49 -40.47
C ASP A 36 41.28 -13.47 -40.65
N LEU A 37 40.33 -13.36 -39.71
CA LEU A 37 39.27 -12.33 -39.79
C LEU A 37 39.65 -10.97 -39.17
N GLN A 38 40.89 -10.77 -38.70
CA GLN A 38 41.31 -9.50 -38.08
C GLN A 38 41.74 -8.42 -39.08
N ASN A 39 41.74 -8.69 -40.39
CA ASN A 39 42.18 -7.74 -41.42
C ASN A 39 41.06 -7.25 -42.35
N GLU A 40 39.80 -7.57 -42.06
CA GLU A 40 38.68 -6.88 -42.71
C GLU A 40 38.46 -5.56 -41.95
N SER A 41 39.05 -4.48 -42.46
CA SER A 41 38.82 -3.15 -41.88
C SER A 41 37.32 -2.87 -41.95
N LEU A 42 36.66 -2.86 -40.80
CA LEU A 42 35.27 -2.40 -40.68
C LEU A 42 35.15 -1.07 -41.44
N PRO A 43 34.16 -0.92 -42.34
CA PRO A 43 33.99 0.30 -43.10
C PRO A 43 33.92 1.46 -42.10
N LYS A 44 34.85 2.42 -42.24
CA LYS A 44 34.91 3.59 -41.37
C LYS A 44 33.56 4.28 -41.45
N LEU A 45 32.85 4.35 -40.34
CA LEU A 45 31.57 5.02 -40.27
C LEU A 45 31.83 6.52 -40.39
N ASP A 46 31.39 7.14 -41.48
CA ASP A 46 31.55 8.58 -41.66
C ASP A 46 30.84 9.34 -40.54
N ASN A 47 31.44 10.45 -40.09
CA ASN A 47 30.94 11.28 -38.98
C ASN A 47 29.43 11.61 -39.06
N PRO A 48 28.83 11.93 -40.22
CA PRO A 48 27.40 12.18 -40.33
C PRO A 48 26.54 10.98 -39.91
N ARG A 49 26.94 9.77 -40.31
CA ARG A 49 26.20 8.53 -40.00
C ARG A 49 26.30 8.17 -38.52
N VAL A 50 27.44 8.45 -37.88
CA VAL A 50 27.60 8.29 -36.42
C VAL A 50 26.65 9.24 -35.66
N MET A 51 26.53 10.48 -36.11
CA MET A 51 25.65 11.47 -35.49
C MET A 51 24.17 11.11 -35.64
N GLU A 52 23.76 10.64 -36.81
CA GLU A 52 22.39 10.18 -37.07
C GLU A 52 22.02 8.96 -36.19
N ILE A 53 22.91 7.98 -36.08
CA ILE A 53 22.69 6.81 -35.20
C ILE A 53 22.60 7.23 -33.73
N LYS A 54 23.42 8.20 -33.29
CA LYS A 54 23.35 8.73 -31.92
C LYS A 54 22.01 9.43 -31.66
N ALA A 55 21.54 10.27 -32.60
CA ALA A 55 20.27 10.95 -32.50
C ALA A 55 19.09 9.95 -32.45
N ALA A 56 19.06 8.99 -33.37
CA ALA A 56 18.01 7.94 -33.40
C ALA A 56 18.01 7.08 -32.11
N ASN A 57 19.19 6.76 -31.58
CA ASN A 57 19.29 6.04 -30.31
C ASN A 57 18.83 6.88 -29.11
N GLN A 58 19.10 8.19 -29.12
CA GLN A 58 18.61 9.10 -28.08
C GLN A 58 17.09 9.21 -28.12
N GLU A 59 16.50 9.38 -29.30
CA GLU A 59 15.05 9.43 -29.49
C GLU A 59 14.38 8.14 -29.01
N ARG A 60 14.91 6.98 -29.40
CA ARG A 60 14.41 5.67 -28.94
C ARG A 60 14.49 5.52 -27.42
N ARG A 61 15.56 5.99 -26.78
CA ARG A 61 15.69 5.95 -25.30
C ARG A 61 14.66 6.85 -24.64
N CYS A 62 14.45 8.05 -25.17
CA CYS A 62 13.44 8.99 -24.70
C CYS A 62 12.02 8.40 -24.83
N GLU A 63 11.69 7.77 -25.96
CA GLU A 63 10.40 7.11 -26.19
C GLU A 63 10.15 6.01 -25.16
N LEU A 64 11.12 5.10 -24.96
CA LEU A 64 11.01 4.03 -23.97
C LEU A 64 10.90 4.55 -22.53
N ALA A 65 11.63 5.61 -22.19
CA ALA A 65 11.53 6.24 -20.88
C ALA A 65 10.14 6.85 -20.66
N THR A 66 9.66 7.59 -21.65
CA THR A 66 8.34 8.23 -21.67
C THR A 66 7.22 7.21 -21.52
N GLN A 67 7.29 6.10 -22.26
CA GLN A 67 6.32 5.01 -22.17
C GLN A 67 6.29 4.39 -20.76
N ARG A 68 7.46 4.08 -20.19
CA ARG A 68 7.57 3.53 -18.83
C ARG A 68 7.03 4.47 -17.76
N ILE A 69 7.27 5.77 -17.92
CA ILE A 69 6.73 6.79 -17.02
C ILE A 69 5.21 6.84 -17.15
N ALA A 70 4.66 6.86 -18.37
CA ALA A 70 3.22 6.85 -18.60
C ALA A 70 2.53 5.61 -18.00
N GLU A 71 3.14 4.43 -18.13
CA GLU A 71 2.66 3.20 -17.49
C GLU A 71 2.66 3.31 -15.96
N LYS A 72 3.70 3.90 -15.36
CA LYS A 72 3.75 4.18 -13.92
C LYS A 72 2.65 5.14 -13.50
N VAL A 73 2.49 6.27 -14.20
CA VAL A 73 1.42 7.25 -13.93
C VAL A 73 0.04 6.58 -13.94
N SER A 74 -0.25 5.78 -14.96
CA SER A 74 -1.51 5.03 -15.06
C SER A 74 -1.71 4.07 -13.87
N ARG A 75 -0.68 3.29 -13.53
CA ARG A 75 -0.70 2.37 -12.39
C ARG A 75 -0.99 3.10 -11.07
N TYR A 76 -0.29 4.21 -10.83
CA TYR A 76 -0.40 4.93 -9.57
C TYR A 76 -1.71 5.72 -9.44
N ARG A 77 -2.27 6.23 -10.55
CA ARG A 77 -3.65 6.76 -10.56
C ARG A 77 -4.69 5.70 -10.20
N ASN A 78 -4.50 4.46 -10.66
CA ASN A 78 -5.39 3.36 -10.28
C ASN A 78 -5.24 2.98 -8.79
N LEU A 79 -4.00 3.00 -8.26
CA LEU A 79 -3.76 2.77 -6.83
C LEU A 79 -4.37 3.88 -5.97
N GLU A 80 -4.19 5.16 -6.35
CA GLU A 80 -4.79 6.31 -5.70
C GLU A 80 -6.31 6.13 -5.58
N LYS A 81 -7.00 5.87 -6.69
CA LYS A 81 -8.45 5.64 -6.72
C LYS A 81 -8.87 4.48 -5.80
N ARG A 82 -8.11 3.38 -5.83
CA ARG A 82 -8.39 2.22 -4.98
C ARG A 82 -8.28 2.57 -3.50
N HIS A 83 -7.18 3.19 -3.07
CA HIS A 83 -6.99 3.54 -1.68
C HIS A 83 -8.00 4.60 -1.22
N GLN A 84 -8.26 5.61 -2.05
CA GLN A 84 -9.28 6.62 -1.76
C GLN A 84 -10.65 5.98 -1.57
N GLY A 85 -11.05 5.06 -2.46
CA GLY A 85 -12.31 4.34 -2.33
C GLY A 85 -12.40 3.50 -1.05
N VAL A 86 -11.30 2.86 -0.63
CA VAL A 86 -11.24 2.07 0.60
C VAL A 86 -11.41 2.96 1.84
N TYR A 87 -10.65 4.06 1.95
CA TYR A 87 -10.64 4.87 3.16
C TYR A 87 -11.86 5.77 3.28
N LEU A 88 -12.37 6.33 2.18
CA LEU A 88 -13.68 7.01 2.19
C LEU A 88 -14.81 6.02 2.52
N GLY A 89 -14.77 4.82 1.93
CA GLY A 89 -15.75 3.79 2.23
C GLY A 89 -15.70 3.32 3.69
N LEU A 90 -14.53 3.34 4.31
CA LEU A 90 -14.38 3.07 5.74
C LEU A 90 -14.97 4.19 6.58
N GLY A 91 -14.60 5.45 6.32
CA GLY A 91 -15.17 6.62 7.02
C GLY A 91 -16.70 6.61 7.00
N ASN A 92 -17.30 6.46 5.81
CA ASN A 92 -18.75 6.38 5.65
C ASN A 92 -19.38 5.22 6.45
N LYS A 93 -18.71 4.08 6.57
CA LYS A 93 -19.22 2.94 7.37
C LYS A 93 -19.22 3.25 8.85
N LEU A 94 -18.17 3.93 9.33
CA LEU A 94 -18.06 4.33 10.74
C LEU A 94 -19.07 5.43 11.07
N GLU A 95 -19.26 6.42 10.20
CA GLU A 95 -20.28 7.46 10.35
C GLU A 95 -21.69 6.86 10.41
N ASN A 96 -22.00 5.92 9.52
CA ASN A 96 -23.28 5.20 9.54
C ASN A 96 -23.45 4.36 10.82
N LEU A 97 -22.36 3.79 11.35
CA LEU A 97 -22.40 3.05 12.61
C LEU A 97 -22.74 4.00 13.77
N VAL A 98 -22.02 5.11 13.91
CA VAL A 98 -22.26 6.13 14.92
C VAL A 98 -23.71 6.62 14.85
N SER A 99 -24.17 7.01 13.66
CA SER A 99 -25.53 7.54 13.47
C SER A 99 -26.61 6.56 13.89
N ARG A 100 -26.41 5.25 13.62
CA ARG A 100 -27.35 4.21 14.03
C ARG A 100 -27.36 4.01 15.54
N LEU A 101 -26.18 4.01 16.16
CA LEU A 101 -26.06 3.82 17.61
C LEU A 101 -26.68 4.99 18.38
N GLU A 102 -26.46 6.22 17.91
CA GLU A 102 -27.10 7.40 18.48
C GLU A 102 -28.63 7.36 18.33
N ALA A 103 -29.13 6.90 17.18
CA ALA A 103 -30.57 6.73 16.96
C ALA A 103 -31.17 5.64 17.85
N ASP A 104 -30.41 4.60 18.17
CA ASP A 104 -30.78 3.54 19.11
C ASP A 104 -30.61 3.98 20.59
N GLY A 105 -30.19 5.23 20.85
CA GLY A 105 -30.06 5.82 22.18
C GLY A 105 -28.73 5.56 22.88
N TYR A 106 -27.77 4.89 22.21
CA TYR A 106 -26.44 4.68 22.77
C TYR A 106 -25.66 6.00 22.79
N THR A 107 -25.05 6.30 23.94
CA THR A 107 -24.22 7.48 24.17
C THR A 107 -23.00 7.10 25.01
N GLY A 108 -21.98 7.95 25.06
CA GLY A 108 -20.84 7.78 25.96
C GLY A 108 -19.47 7.90 25.28
N GLY A 109 -18.41 7.71 26.08
CA GLY A 109 -17.03 7.98 25.67
C GLY A 109 -16.57 7.19 24.44
N ASN A 110 -17.05 5.95 24.27
CA ASN A 110 -16.67 5.11 23.13
C ASN A 110 -17.23 5.65 21.80
N ILE A 111 -18.42 6.24 21.80
CA ILE A 111 -19.01 6.85 20.60
C ILE A 111 -18.27 8.14 20.24
N GLU A 112 -17.91 8.96 21.24
CA GLU A 112 -17.12 10.17 21.03
C GLU A 112 -15.69 9.88 20.57
N ALA A 113 -15.08 8.80 21.06
CA ALA A 113 -13.80 8.29 20.58
C ALA A 113 -13.91 7.90 19.08
N LEU A 114 -14.96 7.15 18.70
CA LEU A 114 -15.16 6.77 17.30
C LEU A 114 -15.40 7.96 16.37
N LYS A 115 -16.07 9.03 16.83
CA LYS A 115 -16.22 10.29 16.06
C LYS A 115 -14.88 11.01 15.88
N THR A 116 -14.05 11.02 16.91
CA THR A 116 -12.69 11.56 16.85
C THR A 116 -11.87 10.77 15.84
N ASP A 117 -12.00 9.45 15.87
CA ASP A 117 -11.33 8.54 14.95
C ASP A 117 -11.73 8.73 13.49
N ILE A 118 -13.02 8.95 13.23
CA ILE A 118 -13.53 9.27 11.89
C ILE A 118 -12.86 10.54 11.36
N THR A 119 -12.75 11.57 12.20
CA THR A 119 -12.13 12.84 11.83
C THR A 119 -10.66 12.63 11.47
N GLN A 120 -9.91 11.92 12.31
CA GLN A 120 -8.50 11.62 12.06
C GLN A 120 -8.29 10.73 10.83
N LEU A 121 -9.16 9.74 10.60
CA LEU A 121 -9.13 8.91 9.40
C LEU A 121 -9.33 9.76 8.14
N ASN A 122 -10.26 10.72 8.17
CA ASN A 122 -10.53 11.63 7.06
C ASN A 122 -9.33 12.56 6.79
N GLU A 123 -8.66 13.06 7.82
CA GLU A 123 -7.43 13.85 7.69
C GLU A 123 -6.30 13.03 7.06
N LEU A 124 -6.09 11.79 7.52
CA LEU A 124 -5.07 10.90 6.95
C LEU A 124 -5.40 10.52 5.49
N ALA A 125 -6.67 10.30 5.16
CA ALA A 125 -7.11 10.06 3.79
C ALA A 125 -6.85 11.28 2.88
N ALA A 126 -7.05 12.50 3.39
CA ALA A 126 -6.71 13.73 2.67
C ALA A 126 -5.18 13.86 2.47
N LYS A 127 -4.38 13.58 3.50
CA LYS A 127 -2.91 13.54 3.44
C LYS A 127 -2.41 12.55 2.37
N MET A 128 -3.05 11.38 2.28
CA MET A 128 -2.75 10.36 1.28
C MET A 128 -3.07 10.85 -0.14
N LYS A 129 -4.20 11.53 -0.34
CA LYS A 129 -4.54 12.12 -1.64
C LYS A 129 -3.50 13.14 -2.08
N THR A 130 -3.06 14.00 -1.17
CA THR A 130 -2.01 15.01 -1.43
C THR A 130 -0.68 14.35 -1.79
N SER A 131 -0.26 13.30 -1.07
CA SER A 131 1.00 12.60 -1.37
C SER A 131 0.97 11.91 -2.73
N TYR A 132 -0.15 11.28 -3.11
CA TYR A 132 -0.34 10.77 -4.47
C TYR A 132 -0.27 11.86 -5.54
N THR A 133 -0.92 13.00 -5.30
CA THR A 133 -0.92 14.14 -6.23
C THR A 133 0.50 14.65 -6.46
N ASN A 134 1.28 14.82 -5.39
CA ASN A 134 2.68 15.24 -5.48
C ASN A 134 3.51 14.23 -6.27
N TYR A 135 3.41 12.95 -5.93
CA TYR A 135 4.17 11.90 -6.62
C TYR A 135 3.84 11.84 -8.12
N LEU A 136 2.55 11.90 -8.48
CA LEU A 136 2.11 11.90 -9.88
C LEU A 136 2.61 13.14 -10.63
N SER A 137 2.61 14.32 -9.99
CA SER A 137 3.19 15.55 -10.57
C SER A 137 4.68 15.36 -10.88
N ARG A 138 5.45 14.77 -9.96
CA ARG A 138 6.88 14.50 -10.18
C ARG A 138 7.12 13.50 -11.32
N LEU A 139 6.26 12.50 -11.46
CA LEU A 139 6.34 11.57 -12.59
C LEU A 139 6.03 12.27 -13.92
N ASP A 140 5.06 13.17 -13.96
CA ASP A 140 4.74 13.93 -15.17
C ASP A 140 5.88 14.92 -15.53
N GLU A 141 6.54 15.56 -14.55
CA GLU A 141 7.76 16.38 -14.76
C GLU A 141 8.93 15.55 -15.31
N LEU A 142 9.12 14.33 -14.80
CA LEU A 142 10.15 13.39 -15.28
C LEU A 142 9.95 13.01 -16.75
N LYS A 143 8.70 12.94 -17.20
CA LYS A 143 8.36 12.62 -18.60
C LYS A 143 8.90 13.68 -19.54
N THR A 144 8.89 14.95 -19.15
CA THR A 144 9.39 16.06 -19.97
C THR A 144 10.91 16.22 -19.86
N ALA A 145 11.48 16.07 -18.66
CA ALA A 145 12.91 16.29 -18.43
C ALA A 145 13.81 15.23 -19.10
N GLY A 146 13.37 13.96 -19.18
CA GLY A 146 14.19 12.84 -19.66
C GLY A 146 14.60 12.87 -21.15
N CYS A 147 14.07 13.81 -21.92
CA CYS A 147 14.29 13.92 -23.37
C CYS A 147 15.09 15.16 -23.78
N THR A 148 15.12 16.20 -22.96
CA THR A 148 15.73 17.50 -23.29
C THR A 148 16.84 17.92 -22.34
N ASP A 149 16.87 17.38 -21.12
CA ASP A 149 17.75 17.88 -20.07
C ASP A 149 19.02 17.05 -19.90
N SER A 150 20.03 17.65 -19.26
CA SER A 150 21.26 16.96 -18.89
C SER A 150 20.97 15.79 -17.93
N ASP A 151 21.82 14.76 -17.96
CA ASP A 151 21.69 13.57 -17.09
C ASP A 151 21.56 13.92 -15.59
N VAL A 152 22.09 15.06 -15.15
CA VAL A 152 22.05 15.53 -13.75
C VAL A 152 20.63 15.95 -13.34
N ASN A 153 19.93 16.76 -14.14
CA ASN A 153 18.58 17.23 -13.82
C ASN A 153 17.58 16.06 -13.78
N PHE A 154 17.76 15.08 -14.68
CA PHE A 154 16.94 13.88 -14.70
C PHE A 154 17.15 13.02 -13.43
N GLN A 155 18.39 12.86 -12.98
CA GLN A 155 18.69 12.10 -11.76
C GLN A 155 18.11 12.76 -10.51
N GLU A 156 18.17 14.08 -10.41
CA GLU A 156 17.58 14.83 -9.30
C GLU A 156 16.05 14.70 -9.31
N ALA A 157 15.40 14.92 -10.45
CA ALA A 157 13.95 14.74 -10.59
C ALA A 157 13.51 13.31 -10.23
N LEU A 158 14.31 12.30 -10.62
CA LEU A 158 14.06 10.89 -10.29
C LEU A 158 14.19 10.62 -8.80
N LYS A 159 15.18 11.26 -8.14
CA LYS A 159 15.37 11.17 -6.70
C LYS A 159 14.16 11.76 -5.96
N THR A 160 13.74 12.97 -6.31
CA THR A 160 12.56 13.63 -5.72
C THR A 160 11.30 12.80 -5.91
N ALA A 161 11.06 12.24 -7.10
CA ALA A 161 9.91 11.36 -7.33
C ALA A 161 9.94 10.10 -6.43
N ARG A 162 11.12 9.54 -6.15
CA ARG A 162 11.24 8.40 -5.22
C ARG A 162 10.96 8.79 -3.78
N GLU A 163 11.37 9.98 -3.36
CA GLU A 163 11.08 10.52 -2.02
C GLU A 163 9.57 10.70 -1.82
N GLU A 164 8.87 11.27 -2.81
CA GLU A 164 7.40 11.41 -2.79
C GLU A 164 6.67 10.07 -2.77
N LEU A 165 7.19 9.05 -3.46
CA LEU A 165 6.64 7.69 -3.40
C LEU A 165 6.80 7.09 -2.00
N THR A 166 7.97 7.25 -1.39
CA THR A 166 8.22 6.80 -0.01
C THR A 166 7.29 7.51 0.97
N ALA A 167 7.12 8.83 0.82
CA ALA A 167 6.18 9.61 1.63
C ALA A 167 4.73 9.11 1.47
N SER A 168 4.30 8.81 0.24
CA SER A 168 2.98 8.22 -0.03
C SER A 168 2.81 6.87 0.68
N GLY A 169 3.83 6.01 0.64
CA GLY A 169 3.83 4.73 1.34
C GLY A 169 3.77 4.86 2.87
N ALA A 170 4.44 5.87 3.43
CA ALA A 170 4.41 6.16 4.86
C ALA A 170 2.99 6.55 5.33
N VAL A 171 2.28 7.39 4.58
CA VAL A 171 0.90 7.78 4.92
C VAL A 171 -0.06 6.58 4.87
N ILE A 172 0.08 5.69 3.88
CA ILE A 172 -0.75 4.48 3.79
C ILE A 172 -0.51 3.57 5.00
N LYS A 173 0.75 3.44 5.42
CA LYS A 173 1.13 2.68 6.61
C LYS A 173 0.54 3.32 7.87
N GLU A 174 0.64 4.63 8.00
CA GLU A 174 0.06 5.42 9.10
C GLU A 174 -1.45 5.20 9.21
N ILE A 175 -2.21 5.25 8.10
CA ILE A 175 -3.64 4.94 8.10
C ILE A 175 -3.92 3.50 8.58
N LYS A 176 -3.15 2.53 8.10
CA LYS A 176 -3.34 1.13 8.47
C LYS A 176 -3.04 0.90 9.95
N GLU A 177 -1.99 1.52 10.47
CA GLU A 177 -1.62 1.45 11.89
C GLU A 177 -2.71 2.09 12.73
N PHE A 178 -3.12 3.33 12.40
CA PHE A 178 -4.21 4.03 13.08
C PHE A 178 -5.50 3.20 13.15
N TYR A 179 -5.92 2.59 12.03
CA TYR A 179 -7.10 1.72 12.04
C TYR A 179 -6.96 0.51 12.98
N LEU A 180 -5.77 -0.08 13.06
CA LEU A 180 -5.54 -1.29 13.85
C LEU A 180 -5.36 -0.99 15.34
N THR A 181 -4.82 0.18 15.69
CA THR A 181 -4.49 0.53 17.07
C THR A 181 -5.54 1.38 17.76
N GLU A 182 -6.28 2.21 17.03
CA GLU A 182 -7.30 3.11 17.60
C GLU A 182 -8.70 2.61 17.23
N VAL A 183 -9.05 2.68 15.94
CA VAL A 183 -10.41 2.44 15.43
C VAL A 183 -10.94 1.05 15.77
N LYS A 184 -10.14 0.01 15.53
CA LYS A 184 -10.59 -1.37 15.71
C LYS A 184 -10.82 -1.72 17.19
N PRO A 185 -9.92 -1.37 18.13
CA PRO A 185 -10.19 -1.48 19.55
C PRO A 185 -11.43 -0.73 20.00
N ASP A 186 -11.65 0.50 19.53
CA ASP A 186 -12.80 1.31 19.93
C ASP A 186 -14.13 0.70 19.49
N ILE A 187 -14.19 0.18 18.26
CA ILE A 187 -15.35 -0.59 17.78
C ILE A 187 -15.57 -1.85 18.63
N ALA A 188 -14.49 -2.53 19.06
CA ALA A 188 -14.60 -3.72 19.88
C ALA A 188 -15.11 -3.41 21.29
N ALA A 189 -14.58 -2.35 21.93
CA ALA A 189 -15.02 -1.88 23.24
C ALA A 189 -16.49 -1.46 23.20
N MET A 190 -16.90 -0.74 22.15
CA MET A 190 -18.28 -0.33 21.94
C MET A 190 -19.23 -1.53 21.76
N ARG A 191 -18.81 -2.57 21.02
CA ARG A 191 -19.59 -3.80 20.88
C ARG A 191 -19.81 -4.48 22.24
N THR A 192 -18.78 -4.54 23.08
CA THR A 192 -18.89 -5.13 24.42
C THR A 192 -19.85 -4.31 25.29
N GLN A 193 -19.70 -2.99 25.32
CA GLN A 193 -20.60 -2.09 26.07
C GLN A 193 -22.06 -2.27 25.66
N ILE A 194 -22.35 -2.27 24.36
CA ILE A 194 -23.71 -2.47 23.84
C ILE A 194 -24.28 -3.83 24.26
N GLN A 195 -23.45 -4.88 24.28
CA GLN A 195 -23.88 -6.20 24.67
C GLN A 195 -24.21 -6.28 26.17
N GLU A 196 -23.39 -5.66 27.02
CA GLU A 196 -23.61 -5.59 28.47
C GLU A 196 -24.88 -4.79 28.80
N GLU A 197 -25.08 -3.63 28.17
CA GLU A 197 -26.28 -2.80 28.35
C GLU A 197 -27.56 -3.55 27.93
N LYS A 198 -27.51 -4.33 26.83
CA LYS A 198 -28.65 -5.15 26.40
C LYS A 198 -28.98 -6.28 27.36
N LEU A 199 -27.97 -6.95 27.92
CA LEU A 199 -28.18 -8.03 28.89
C LEU A 199 -28.75 -7.47 30.21
N GLY A 200 -28.24 -6.33 30.69
CA GLY A 200 -28.76 -5.69 31.90
C GLY A 200 -30.20 -5.20 31.78
N GLN A 201 -30.62 -4.78 30.58
CA GLN A 201 -32.03 -4.41 30.32
C GLN A 201 -32.98 -5.62 30.30
N GLN A 202 -32.50 -6.82 29.99
CA GLN A 202 -33.33 -8.04 30.00
C GLN A 202 -33.57 -8.55 31.42
N GLU A 203 -32.56 -8.52 32.29
CA GLU A 203 -32.70 -8.95 33.69
C GLU A 203 -33.60 -8.00 34.52
N GLY A 204 -33.60 -6.70 34.19
CA GLY A 204 -34.48 -5.72 34.85
C GLY A 204 -35.97 -5.87 34.54
N ASN A 205 -36.31 -6.31 33.32
CA ASN A 205 -37.71 -6.51 32.91
C ASN A 205 -38.35 -7.81 33.46
N GLU A 206 -37.56 -8.83 33.77
CA GLU A 206 -38.09 -10.09 34.36
C GLU A 206 -38.44 -9.95 35.85
N THR A 207 -37.90 -8.94 36.55
CA THR A 207 -38.12 -8.79 38.01
C THR A 207 -39.33 -7.91 38.36
N GLU A 208 -39.89 -7.16 37.40
CA GLU A 208 -41.08 -6.32 37.63
C GLU A 208 -42.41 -7.08 37.46
N ASP A 209 -42.45 -8.25 36.81
CA ASP A 209 -43.67 -9.02 36.59
C ASP A 209 -44.02 -10.00 37.74
N GLU A 210 -43.12 -10.25 38.71
CA GLU A 210 -43.35 -11.20 39.82
C GLU A 210 -43.90 -10.54 41.12
N ASN A 211 -44.18 -9.23 41.12
CA ASN A 211 -44.63 -8.50 42.31
C ASN A 211 -46.07 -7.95 42.23
N THR A 212 -46.89 -8.39 41.26
CA THR A 212 -48.27 -7.86 41.05
C THR A 212 -49.40 -8.86 41.31
N GLU A 213 -49.17 -9.95 42.05
CA GLU A 213 -50.22 -10.92 42.43
C GLU A 213 -50.30 -11.18 43.96
N GLU A 214 -50.23 -10.16 44.81
CA GLU A 214 -50.65 -10.29 46.23
C GLU A 214 -51.38 -9.04 46.75
N GLU A 215 -52.49 -8.64 46.12
CA GLU A 215 -53.51 -7.85 46.84
C GLU A 215 -54.87 -7.91 46.13
N LYS A 216 -55.70 -8.91 46.46
CA LYS A 216 -57.16 -8.83 46.35
C LYS A 216 -57.80 -9.75 47.38
N ASP A 217 -58.20 -9.14 48.50
CA ASP A 217 -59.26 -9.59 49.40
C ASP A 217 -60.63 -9.63 48.70
#